data_AF-A0A2U4EXY4-F1
#
_entry.id   AF-A0A2U4EXY4-F1
#
_cell.length_a   1.000
_cell.length_b   1.000
_cell.length_c   1.000
_cell.angle_alpha   90.00
_cell.angle_beta   90.00
_cell.angle_gamma   90.00
#
_symmetry.space_group_name_H-M   'P 1'
#
loop_
_entity.id
_entity.type
_entity.pdbx_description
1 polymer ?
#
loop_
_entity_poly.entity_id
_entity_poly.type
_entity_poly.pdbx_seq_one_letter_code
_entity_poly.pdbx_strand_id
1 'polypeptide(L)'
;MKRFTAFTILILFLFFSCSKKEIPLPDDKIGEIILNPNGQTPLSLVYKTETNNNYPVTVITKGMLGDNDIIFTYPKNYGSNFAIHGMYPENTNTIYIINGTNRIETNIIVDKLYIDGLYIPATNRVIKNLVPEENVYFAGINDESSISNLTDNNEEIYFASPVINRSWKGLFLMGVSRNGNLRYVNYSNFYLTNEIAKVIDEDNDIVIYDTMGVSDLLGNAKLDVTKLDIGVHHDTIRKKSDSNYIMLANSTWGVEDRICEVDNNGNLIRDLYVGDLIKKIVNKNGDEAEKEYLKKLIFDEDNKYYSIGRKRDFPMDWAHCNSLVYDEDNDILYLSVRSLAVMAVDYSEWELIWYMADDTLDTMESYNPYGRYLKDLKSFDPYKVLGDGNTDGPKSQHALFLISTNVIGMFDNQGDEDINYNGSRYVEYKITGSHGSWKAEKIYEYKTENKLYSHYISDIDFLSNGNMLLDFGNNSQIMEVNKDTKEVYYHLRFGIRTWGIYRIDKMPFYYSDGYKYSEDSSFIN
;
A
#
# COMPACT_ATOMS: atom_id res chain seq x y z
N MET A 1 -30.06 70.13 -66.12
CA MET A 1 -29.69 70.10 -64.68
C MET A 1 -29.21 68.70 -64.31
N LYS A 2 -27.94 68.60 -63.84
CA LYS A 2 -27.32 67.56 -62.97
C LYS A 2 -27.71 66.08 -63.21
N ARG A 3 -26.90 65.24 -63.88
CA ARG A 3 -25.71 64.49 -63.40
C ARG A 3 -25.78 64.10 -61.91
N PHE A 4 -25.90 62.79 -61.64
CA PHE A 4 -25.16 62.11 -60.57
C PHE A 4 -24.82 60.68 -60.98
N THR A 5 -23.60 60.31 -60.60
CA THR A 5 -22.76 59.23 -61.07
C THR A 5 -22.94 58.00 -60.17
N ALA A 6 -23.13 56.80 -60.74
CA ALA A 6 -23.06 55.57 -59.97
C ALA A 6 -21.58 55.19 -59.76
N PHE A 7 -21.12 55.22 -58.52
CA PHE A 7 -19.81 54.70 -58.11
C PHE A 7 -19.93 53.20 -57.86
N THR A 8 -19.27 52.39 -58.69
CA THR A 8 -19.04 50.98 -58.42
C THR A 8 -17.83 50.88 -57.50
N ILE A 9 -18.05 50.52 -56.22
CA ILE A 9 -16.96 50.23 -55.28
C ILE A 9 -16.48 48.81 -55.58
N LEU A 10 -15.29 48.70 -56.19
CA LEU A 10 -14.53 47.46 -56.32
C LEU A 10 -13.79 47.22 -55.00
N ILE A 11 -14.30 46.34 -54.15
CA ILE A 11 -13.60 45.91 -52.94
C ILE A 11 -12.53 44.90 -53.36
N LEU A 12 -11.28 45.34 -53.33
CA LEU A 12 -10.10 44.50 -53.52
C LEU A 12 -9.90 43.67 -52.24
N PHE A 13 -10.27 42.39 -52.25
CA PHE A 13 -9.85 41.46 -51.20
C PHE A 13 -8.35 41.16 -51.39
N LEU A 14 -7.52 41.86 -50.62
CA LEU A 14 -6.12 41.47 -50.39
C LEU A 14 -6.14 40.18 -49.56
N PHE A 15 -5.93 39.05 -50.23
CA PHE A 15 -5.52 37.82 -49.58
C PHE A 15 -4.13 38.03 -48.99
N PHE A 16 -4.04 38.45 -47.73
CA PHE A 16 -2.87 38.18 -46.93
C PHE A 16 -2.84 36.67 -46.66
N SER A 17 -2.15 35.95 -47.53
CA SER A 17 -1.58 34.65 -47.21
C SER A 17 -0.59 34.87 -46.07
N CYS A 18 -1.07 34.86 -44.83
CA CYS A 18 -0.24 34.51 -43.70
C CYS A 18 0.15 33.04 -43.89
N SER A 19 1.27 32.80 -44.56
CA SER A 19 2.03 31.60 -44.26
C SER A 19 2.35 31.72 -42.78
N LYS A 20 1.71 30.87 -41.96
CA LYS A 20 2.27 30.56 -40.65
C LYS A 20 3.68 30.08 -40.98
N LYS A 21 4.67 30.93 -40.72
CA LYS A 21 6.02 30.43 -40.46
C LYS A 21 5.82 29.48 -39.29
N GLU A 22 5.77 28.19 -39.57
CA GLU A 22 6.17 27.19 -38.60
C GLU A 22 7.54 27.64 -38.16
N ILE A 23 7.60 28.23 -36.97
CA ILE A 23 8.86 28.46 -36.28
C ILE A 23 9.41 27.04 -36.13
N PRO A 24 10.54 26.69 -36.75
CA PRO A 24 11.14 25.39 -36.54
C PRO A 24 11.33 25.27 -35.02
N LEU A 25 10.71 24.27 -34.42
CA LEU A 25 10.92 23.99 -33.00
C LEU A 25 12.44 23.76 -32.80
N PRO A 26 13.05 24.30 -31.73
CA PRO A 26 14.50 24.19 -31.54
C PRO A 26 14.96 22.74 -31.63
N ASP A 27 16.19 22.51 -32.07
CA ASP A 27 16.88 21.21 -31.95
C ASP A 27 16.92 20.79 -30.47
N ASP A 28 15.86 20.16 -29.99
CA ASP A 28 15.81 19.56 -28.68
C ASP A 28 16.75 18.35 -28.76
N LYS A 29 17.95 18.46 -28.18
CA LYS A 29 18.87 17.32 -28.09
C LYS A 29 18.13 16.10 -27.52
N ILE A 30 18.33 14.95 -28.16
CA ILE A 30 17.82 13.67 -27.67
C ILE A 30 18.45 13.40 -26.29
N GLY A 31 17.60 13.10 -25.31
CA GLY A 31 18.03 12.75 -23.96
C GLY A 31 18.66 11.36 -23.86
N GLU A 32 19.23 11.08 -22.69
CA GLU A 32 19.80 9.77 -22.34
C GLU A 32 18.70 8.83 -21.82
N ILE A 33 18.81 7.53 -22.13
CA ILE A 33 17.91 6.49 -21.60
C ILE A 33 18.73 5.62 -20.64
N ILE A 34 18.32 5.60 -19.37
CA ILE A 34 19.03 4.93 -18.29
C ILE A 34 18.15 3.81 -17.73
N LEU A 35 18.50 2.56 -18.04
CA LEU A 35 17.84 1.37 -17.48
C LEU A 35 18.25 1.18 -16.01
N ASN A 36 17.28 0.88 -15.14
CA ASN A 36 17.51 0.61 -13.72
C ASN A 36 18.38 1.69 -13.05
N PRO A 37 17.93 2.96 -13.05
CA PRO A 37 18.77 4.13 -12.74
C PRO A 37 19.41 4.07 -11.35
N ASN A 38 18.70 3.51 -10.37
CA ASN A 38 19.16 3.39 -8.98
C ASN A 38 19.68 1.98 -8.64
N GLY A 39 19.68 1.05 -9.59
CA GLY A 39 20.12 -0.32 -9.35
C GLY A 39 19.18 -1.12 -8.43
N GLN A 40 17.88 -0.77 -8.39
CA GLN A 40 16.84 -1.37 -7.54
C GLN A 40 15.59 -1.79 -8.32
N THR A 41 15.33 -1.17 -9.48
CA THR A 41 14.09 -1.30 -10.26
C THR A 41 14.41 -1.76 -11.69
N PRO A 42 14.70 -3.05 -11.91
CA PRO A 42 15.23 -3.55 -13.18
C PRO A 42 14.22 -3.51 -14.34
N LEU A 43 12.94 -3.26 -14.04
CA LEU A 43 11.85 -3.11 -15.00
C LEU A 43 11.41 -1.65 -15.19
N SER A 44 12.25 -0.71 -14.72
CA SER A 44 12.05 0.73 -14.86
C SER A 44 13.24 1.37 -15.56
N LEU A 45 13.02 2.49 -16.21
CA LEU A 45 14.06 3.32 -16.81
C LEU A 45 13.76 4.80 -16.60
N VAL A 46 14.75 5.65 -16.84
CA VAL A 46 14.59 7.10 -16.87
C VAL A 46 15.01 7.62 -18.23
N TYR A 47 14.15 8.45 -18.84
CA TYR A 47 14.56 9.34 -19.93
C TYR A 47 15.04 10.66 -19.32
N LYS A 48 16.29 11.04 -19.58
CA LYS A 48 16.95 12.19 -18.98
C LYS A 48 17.35 13.22 -20.01
N THR A 49 16.90 14.46 -19.84
CA THR A 49 17.27 15.60 -20.71
C THR A 49 18.31 16.48 -20.02
N GLU A 50 19.08 17.25 -20.80
CA GLU A 50 20.08 18.20 -20.24
C GLU A 50 19.43 19.35 -19.45
N THR A 51 18.19 19.71 -19.82
CA THR A 51 17.44 20.83 -19.24
C THR A 51 15.99 20.43 -19.01
N ASN A 52 15.25 21.25 -18.26
CA ASN A 52 13.82 21.01 -18.02
C ASN A 52 13.03 20.98 -19.33
N ASN A 53 12.02 20.12 -19.41
CA ASN A 53 11.20 19.99 -20.61
C ASN A 53 10.37 21.26 -20.87
N ASN A 54 10.51 21.80 -22.07
CA ASN A 54 9.74 22.96 -22.55
C ASN A 54 8.39 22.56 -23.16
N TYR A 55 8.19 21.26 -23.42
CA TYR A 55 6.97 20.64 -23.95
C TYR A 55 6.60 19.43 -23.07
N PRO A 56 5.32 19.01 -23.06
CA PRO A 56 4.95 17.74 -22.45
C PRO A 56 5.79 16.58 -23.01
N VAL A 57 6.09 15.61 -22.16
CA VAL A 57 6.83 14.40 -22.54
C VAL A 57 5.92 13.21 -22.36
N THR A 58 5.50 12.59 -23.46
CA THR A 58 4.70 11.35 -23.42
C THR A 58 5.62 10.16 -23.54
N VAL A 59 5.42 9.19 -22.64
CA VAL A 59 6.14 7.92 -22.60
C VAL A 59 5.15 6.79 -22.80
N ILE A 60 5.55 5.79 -23.60
CA ILE A 60 4.72 4.64 -23.90
C ILE A 60 5.55 3.38 -23.72
N THR A 61 5.15 2.53 -22.77
CA THR A 61 5.66 1.17 -22.64
C THR A 61 4.68 0.23 -23.34
N LYS A 62 5.10 -0.37 -24.46
CA LYS A 62 4.20 -1.22 -25.25
C LYS A 62 3.72 -2.44 -24.46
N GLY A 63 2.42 -2.66 -24.50
CA GLY A 63 1.78 -3.83 -23.95
C GLY A 63 2.18 -5.09 -24.71
N MET A 64 2.37 -6.19 -23.98
CA MET A 64 2.62 -7.52 -24.50
C MET A 64 1.79 -8.53 -23.72
N LEU A 65 1.73 -9.78 -24.21
CA LEU A 65 1.12 -10.89 -23.48
C LEU A 65 -0.35 -10.63 -23.05
N GLY A 66 -1.07 -9.84 -23.85
CA GLY A 66 -2.47 -9.48 -23.61
C GLY A 66 -2.71 -8.21 -22.80
N ASP A 67 -1.67 -7.58 -22.24
CA ASP A 67 -1.80 -6.29 -21.56
C ASP A 67 -1.90 -5.12 -22.55
N ASN A 68 -2.44 -4.00 -22.08
CA ASN A 68 -2.44 -2.77 -22.85
C ASN A 68 -1.09 -2.03 -22.77
N ASP A 69 -0.93 -1.06 -23.66
CA ASP A 69 0.16 -0.10 -23.57
C ASP A 69 0.00 0.75 -22.30
N ILE A 70 1.08 1.01 -21.58
CA ILE A 70 1.09 2.00 -20.51
C ILE A 70 1.52 3.33 -21.15
N ILE A 71 0.65 4.33 -21.11
CA ILE A 71 0.84 5.63 -21.74
C ILE A 71 0.70 6.70 -20.66
N PHE A 72 1.72 7.53 -20.51
CA PHE A 72 1.68 8.65 -19.57
C PHE A 72 2.32 9.90 -20.14
N THR A 73 1.71 11.06 -19.88
CA THR A 73 2.21 12.35 -20.36
C THR A 73 2.62 13.25 -19.19
N TYR A 74 3.93 13.41 -19.02
CA TYR A 74 4.48 14.39 -18.10
C TYR A 74 4.15 15.82 -18.59
N PRO A 75 3.69 16.71 -17.69
CA PRO A 75 3.33 18.06 -18.07
C PRO A 75 4.55 18.86 -18.51
N LYS A 76 4.31 19.97 -19.21
CA LYS A 76 5.35 20.96 -19.51
C LYS A 76 5.97 21.48 -18.20
N ASN A 77 7.28 21.73 -18.23
CA ASN A 77 8.07 22.20 -17.08
C ASN A 77 8.09 21.24 -15.88
N TYR A 78 7.79 19.95 -16.10
CA TYR A 78 7.87 18.92 -15.07
C TYR A 78 9.29 18.78 -14.51
N GLY A 79 10.30 18.78 -15.39
CA GLY A 79 11.69 18.59 -14.98
C GLY A 79 12.56 18.04 -16.10
N SER A 80 13.62 17.33 -15.75
CA SER A 80 14.57 16.75 -16.71
C SER A 80 14.74 15.23 -16.59
N ASN A 81 14.00 14.57 -15.70
CA ASN A 81 14.02 13.13 -15.52
C ASN A 81 12.59 12.60 -15.59
N PHE A 82 12.33 11.69 -16.52
CA PHE A 82 11.00 11.14 -16.79
C PHE A 82 11.05 9.63 -16.56
N ALA A 83 10.33 9.15 -15.55
CA ALA A 83 10.30 7.74 -15.20
C ALA A 83 9.45 6.95 -16.21
N ILE A 84 9.93 5.79 -16.59
CA ILE A 84 9.24 4.90 -17.52
C ILE A 84 9.20 3.52 -16.89
N HIS A 85 7.99 3.07 -16.57
CA HIS A 85 7.73 1.83 -15.84
C HIS A 85 7.02 0.80 -16.74
N GLY A 86 6.88 -0.42 -16.22
CA GLY A 86 6.02 -1.43 -16.83
C GLY A 86 6.70 -2.31 -17.87
N MET A 87 8.03 -2.45 -17.86
CA MET A 87 8.71 -3.41 -18.72
C MET A 87 8.49 -4.85 -18.25
N TYR A 88 8.68 -5.80 -19.16
CA TYR A 88 8.61 -7.23 -18.95
C TYR A 88 10.02 -7.83 -18.86
N PRO A 89 10.29 -8.74 -17.91
CA PRO A 89 11.47 -9.59 -17.97
C PRO A 89 11.33 -10.65 -19.08
N GLU A 90 12.44 -11.27 -19.47
CA GLU A 90 12.50 -12.32 -20.49
C GLU A 90 11.95 -11.90 -21.87
N ASN A 91 11.96 -10.60 -22.15
CA ASN A 91 11.36 -10.02 -23.34
C ASN A 91 12.19 -8.84 -23.88
N THR A 92 11.96 -8.53 -25.15
CA THR A 92 12.38 -7.26 -25.75
C THR A 92 11.23 -6.26 -25.62
N ASN A 93 11.44 -5.23 -24.82
CA ASN A 93 10.47 -4.19 -24.53
C ASN A 93 10.60 -3.05 -25.53
N THR A 94 9.51 -2.67 -26.20
CA THR A 94 9.49 -1.49 -27.07
C THR A 94 8.95 -0.29 -26.30
N ILE A 95 9.74 0.79 -26.28
CA ILE A 95 9.42 2.03 -25.58
C ILE A 95 9.39 3.18 -26.60
N TYR A 96 8.33 3.98 -26.55
CA TYR A 96 8.24 5.23 -27.31
C TYR A 96 8.33 6.44 -26.39
N ILE A 97 9.09 7.45 -26.81
CA ILE A 97 9.21 8.73 -26.11
C ILE A 97 8.92 9.85 -27.11
N ILE A 98 7.99 10.71 -26.73
CA ILE A 98 7.52 11.85 -27.51
C ILE A 98 7.86 13.11 -26.70
N ASN A 99 8.81 13.91 -27.19
CA ASN A 99 9.21 15.17 -26.57
C ASN A 99 9.27 16.27 -27.63
N GLY A 100 8.29 17.18 -27.65
CA GLY A 100 8.19 18.18 -28.71
C GLY A 100 8.03 17.54 -30.09
N THR A 101 9.00 17.73 -30.99
CA THR A 101 9.07 17.06 -32.31
C THR A 101 9.81 15.74 -32.30
N ASN A 102 10.58 15.46 -31.24
CA ASN A 102 11.32 14.21 -31.17
C ASN A 102 10.35 13.05 -30.98
N ARG A 103 10.59 11.99 -31.77
CA ARG A 103 9.90 10.70 -31.70
C ARG A 103 10.99 9.65 -31.59
N ILE A 104 11.15 9.08 -30.41
CA ILE A 104 12.19 8.11 -30.11
C ILE A 104 11.50 6.77 -29.92
N GLU A 105 11.94 5.76 -30.67
CA GLU A 105 11.61 4.36 -30.43
C GLU A 105 12.90 3.67 -29.95
N THR A 106 12.81 2.93 -28.86
CA THR A 106 13.93 2.11 -28.38
C THR A 106 13.44 0.72 -27.98
N ASN A 107 14.34 -0.26 -28.10
CA ASN A 107 14.09 -1.64 -27.72
C ASN A 107 15.05 -2.04 -26.60
N ILE A 108 14.49 -2.44 -25.45
CA ILE A 108 15.24 -2.80 -24.25
C ILE A 108 15.03 -4.29 -23.96
N ILE A 109 16.11 -5.06 -24.04
CA ILE A 109 16.08 -6.48 -23.68
C ILE A 109 16.29 -6.58 -22.17
N VAL A 110 15.35 -7.24 -21.49
CA VAL A 110 15.49 -7.59 -20.07
C VAL A 110 15.53 -9.10 -19.96
N ASP A 111 16.60 -9.64 -19.35
CA ASP A 111 16.78 -11.07 -19.14
C ASP A 111 15.91 -11.60 -17.97
N LYS A 112 16.09 -12.88 -17.66
CA LYS A 112 15.56 -13.52 -16.45
C LYS A 112 16.01 -12.77 -15.20
N LEU A 113 15.06 -12.47 -14.31
CA LEU A 113 15.35 -11.81 -13.05
C LEU A 113 15.65 -12.83 -11.95
N TYR A 114 16.78 -12.63 -11.30
CA TYR A 114 17.20 -13.36 -10.11
C TYR A 114 17.61 -12.37 -9.02
N ILE A 115 16.96 -12.44 -7.86
CA ILE A 115 17.27 -11.62 -6.69
C ILE A 115 17.75 -12.55 -5.58
N ASP A 116 19.01 -12.42 -5.17
CA ASP A 116 19.67 -13.33 -4.22
C ASP A 116 19.46 -14.83 -4.53
N GLY A 117 19.51 -15.18 -5.82
CA GLY A 117 19.33 -16.54 -6.32
C GLY A 117 17.87 -17.00 -6.40
N LEU A 118 16.91 -16.21 -5.93
CA LEU A 118 15.49 -16.44 -6.15
C LEU A 118 15.11 -15.96 -7.56
N TYR A 119 14.57 -16.87 -8.36
CA TYR A 119 13.97 -16.53 -9.65
C TYR A 119 12.63 -15.82 -9.45
N ILE A 120 12.43 -14.70 -10.15
CA ILE A 120 11.18 -13.95 -10.14
C ILE A 120 10.39 -14.29 -11.41
N PRO A 121 9.23 -14.97 -11.31
CA PRO A 121 8.49 -15.41 -12.48
C PRO A 121 7.97 -14.25 -13.32
N ALA A 122 8.18 -14.34 -14.64
CA ALA A 122 7.65 -13.37 -15.60
C ALA A 122 6.11 -13.39 -15.69
N THR A 123 5.49 -14.52 -15.33
CA THR A 123 4.03 -14.71 -15.39
C THR A 123 3.51 -15.40 -14.12
N ASN A 124 2.28 -15.06 -13.78
CA ASN A 124 1.52 -15.54 -12.64
C ASN A 124 0.19 -16.13 -13.13
N ARG A 125 -0.44 -16.96 -12.30
CA ARG A 125 -1.60 -17.74 -12.73
C ARG A 125 -2.89 -16.99 -12.41
N VAL A 126 -3.55 -16.46 -13.43
CA VAL A 126 -4.94 -15.99 -13.34
C VAL A 126 -5.87 -17.19 -13.31
N ILE A 127 -6.64 -17.35 -12.23
CA ILE A 127 -7.59 -18.45 -12.01
C ILE A 127 -9.00 -18.03 -12.46
N LYS A 128 -9.37 -16.77 -12.20
CA LYS A 128 -10.66 -16.19 -12.60
C LYS A 128 -10.44 -14.74 -13.04
N ASN A 129 -11.07 -14.36 -14.15
CA ASN A 129 -11.12 -12.98 -14.63
C ASN A 129 -12.47 -12.76 -15.31
N LEU A 130 -13.46 -12.39 -14.51
CA LEU A 130 -14.69 -11.78 -14.98
C LEU A 130 -14.36 -10.31 -15.16
N VAL A 131 -14.15 -9.90 -16.40
CA VAL A 131 -13.86 -8.50 -16.74
C VAL A 131 -15.06 -7.65 -16.26
N PRO A 132 -14.90 -6.74 -15.28
CA PRO A 132 -15.92 -5.73 -15.02
C PRO A 132 -16.05 -4.88 -16.29
N GLU A 133 -17.26 -4.47 -16.64
CA GLU A 133 -17.67 -3.88 -17.92
C GLU A 133 -16.94 -2.60 -18.39
N GLU A 134 -15.86 -2.15 -17.75
CA GLU A 134 -15.14 -0.95 -18.11
C GLU A 134 -13.67 -1.24 -18.41
N ASN A 135 -13.37 -1.51 -19.68
CA ASN A 135 -12.11 -1.08 -20.28
C ASN A 135 -12.37 -0.73 -21.75
N VAL A 136 -12.24 0.56 -22.05
CA VAL A 136 -12.26 1.09 -23.42
C VAL A 136 -10.95 0.67 -24.08
N TYR A 137 -11.04 -0.29 -25.00
CA TYR A 137 -9.91 -0.74 -25.81
C TYR A 137 -9.55 0.30 -26.86
N PHE A 138 -8.29 0.74 -26.89
CA PHE A 138 -7.73 1.45 -28.03
C PHE A 138 -7.04 0.45 -28.97
N ALA A 139 -7.53 0.39 -30.21
CA ALA A 139 -6.96 -0.46 -31.26
C ALA A 139 -5.88 0.31 -32.03
N GLY A 140 -4.66 -0.23 -32.03
CA GLY A 140 -3.66 -0.15 -33.10
C GLY A 140 -3.17 1.23 -33.55
N ILE A 141 -1.98 1.62 -33.11
CA ILE A 141 -1.27 2.79 -33.64
C ILE A 141 -0.33 2.34 -34.77
N ASN A 142 -0.70 2.65 -36.01
CA ASN A 142 0.16 2.56 -37.19
C ASN A 142 -0.14 3.75 -38.12
N ASP A 143 0.03 5.00 -37.67
CA ASP A 143 0.20 6.17 -38.55
C ASP A 143 0.61 7.44 -37.77
N GLU A 144 1.34 8.38 -38.38
CA GLU A 144 1.78 9.66 -37.77
C GLU A 144 0.61 10.54 -37.26
N SER A 145 -0.62 10.29 -37.75
CA SER A 145 -1.85 10.97 -37.33
C SER A 145 -2.37 10.53 -35.94
N SER A 146 -1.93 9.37 -35.44
CA SER A 146 -2.41 8.76 -34.18
C SER A 146 -1.85 9.41 -32.90
N ILE A 147 -0.72 10.11 -32.99
CA ILE A 147 -0.06 10.76 -31.84
C ILE A 147 -0.87 11.95 -31.32
N SER A 148 -1.70 12.56 -32.17
CA SER A 148 -2.58 13.68 -31.79
C SER A 148 -3.83 13.26 -31.00
N ASN A 149 -4.14 11.95 -30.95
CA ASN A 149 -5.29 11.38 -30.25
C ASN A 149 -4.87 10.40 -29.14
N LEU A 150 -3.60 10.42 -28.72
CA LEU A 150 -3.13 9.63 -27.58
C LEU A 150 -3.81 10.15 -26.31
N THR A 151 -4.64 9.31 -25.71
CA THR A 151 -5.10 9.50 -24.33
C THR A 151 -4.19 8.69 -23.43
N ASP A 152 -3.83 9.25 -22.26
CA ASP A 152 -3.10 8.50 -21.25
C ASP A 152 -3.85 7.21 -20.92
N ASN A 153 -3.10 6.13 -20.77
CA ASN A 153 -3.61 4.82 -20.38
C ASN A 153 -2.74 4.33 -19.23
N ASN A 154 -3.21 4.63 -18.02
CA ASN A 154 -2.48 4.37 -16.80
C ASN A 154 -3.10 3.14 -16.12
N GLU A 155 -2.91 1.98 -16.76
CA GLU A 155 -3.49 0.72 -16.30
C GLU A 155 -3.03 0.40 -14.88
N GLU A 156 -3.97 0.00 -14.01
CA GLU A 156 -3.68 -0.39 -12.64
C GLU A 156 -2.91 -1.71 -12.58
N ILE A 157 -2.01 -1.78 -11.60
CA ILE A 157 -1.10 -2.88 -11.35
C ILE A 157 -1.33 -3.39 -9.94
N TYR A 158 -1.34 -4.71 -9.78
CA TYR A 158 -1.36 -5.39 -8.48
C TYR A 158 0.06 -5.38 -7.91
N PHE A 159 0.31 -4.46 -6.98
CA PHE A 159 1.55 -4.30 -6.25
C PHE A 159 1.56 -5.23 -5.03
N ALA A 160 2.30 -6.32 -5.14
CA ALA A 160 2.38 -7.38 -4.13
C ALA A 160 3.72 -7.35 -3.41
N SER A 161 3.70 -7.45 -2.09
CA SER A 161 4.91 -7.53 -1.26
C SER A 161 5.22 -8.98 -0.85
N PRO A 162 6.16 -9.68 -1.51
CA PRO A 162 6.48 -11.06 -1.15
C PRO A 162 7.39 -11.17 0.08
N VAL A 163 7.01 -12.03 1.02
CA VAL A 163 7.82 -12.35 2.21
C VAL A 163 8.90 -13.37 1.85
N ILE A 164 10.13 -12.90 1.67
CA ILE A 164 11.29 -13.76 1.40
C ILE A 164 12.24 -13.67 2.59
N ASN A 165 13.07 -14.69 2.77
CA ASN A 165 14.05 -14.70 3.86
C ASN A 165 14.90 -13.43 3.83
N ARG A 166 15.12 -12.81 5.01
CA ARG A 166 15.94 -11.61 5.18
C ARG A 166 17.26 -11.76 4.44
N SER A 167 17.51 -10.88 3.49
CA SER A 167 18.72 -10.90 2.66
C SER A 167 19.20 -9.48 2.38
N TRP A 168 20.46 -9.35 1.96
CA TRP A 168 21.06 -8.06 1.63
C TRP A 168 20.54 -7.48 0.32
N LYS A 169 19.96 -8.33 -0.55
CA LYS A 169 19.14 -7.90 -1.67
C LYS A 169 17.74 -8.50 -1.58
N GLY A 170 16.94 -7.99 -0.66
CA GLY A 170 15.56 -8.43 -0.48
C GLY A 170 14.68 -7.89 -1.61
N LEU A 171 14.03 -8.79 -2.36
CA LEU A 171 12.85 -8.41 -3.14
C LEU A 171 11.76 -7.99 -2.16
N PHE A 172 11.31 -6.74 -2.25
CA PHE A 172 10.26 -6.24 -1.37
C PHE A 172 8.97 -5.92 -2.12
N LEU A 173 9.01 -5.55 -3.42
CA LEU A 173 7.82 -5.26 -4.21
C LEU A 173 7.84 -5.90 -5.60
N MET A 174 6.70 -6.44 -6.02
CA MET A 174 6.41 -6.84 -7.41
C MET A 174 5.14 -6.15 -7.90
N GLY A 175 5.12 -5.70 -9.15
CA GLY A 175 3.89 -5.26 -9.80
C GLY A 175 3.47 -6.22 -10.89
N VAL A 176 2.22 -6.69 -10.83
CA VAL A 176 1.65 -7.68 -11.76
C VAL A 176 0.43 -7.10 -12.46
N SER A 177 0.33 -7.24 -13.78
CA SER A 177 -0.84 -6.80 -14.55
C SER A 177 -2.06 -7.70 -14.30
N ARG A 178 -3.24 -7.28 -14.78
CA ARG A 178 -4.47 -8.10 -14.73
C ARG A 178 -4.39 -9.41 -15.50
N ASN A 179 -3.51 -9.52 -16.50
CA ASN A 179 -3.27 -10.79 -17.18
C ASN A 179 -2.24 -11.67 -16.47
N GLY A 180 -1.76 -11.24 -15.30
CA GLY A 180 -0.78 -11.98 -14.49
C GLY A 180 0.67 -11.77 -14.91
N ASN A 181 0.97 -10.79 -15.78
CA ASN A 181 2.34 -10.56 -16.24
C ASN A 181 3.11 -9.68 -15.27
N LEU A 182 4.38 -10.00 -15.01
CA LEU A 182 5.25 -9.15 -14.18
C LEU A 182 5.62 -7.88 -14.95
N ARG A 183 5.33 -6.72 -14.37
CA ARG A 183 5.54 -5.39 -14.95
C ARG A 183 6.47 -4.49 -14.13
N TYR A 184 6.74 -4.88 -12.88
CA TYR A 184 7.56 -4.11 -11.96
C TYR A 184 8.21 -4.99 -10.91
N VAL A 185 9.41 -4.61 -10.52
CA VAL A 185 10.18 -5.23 -9.43
C VAL A 185 10.92 -4.11 -8.72
N ASN A 186 10.89 -4.11 -7.39
CA ASN A 186 11.78 -3.31 -6.56
C ASN A 186 12.46 -4.20 -5.52
N TYR A 187 13.79 -4.15 -5.49
CA TYR A 187 14.60 -4.84 -4.48
C TYR A 187 15.51 -3.85 -3.75
N SER A 188 15.67 -4.08 -2.46
CA SER A 188 16.54 -3.23 -1.63
C SER A 188 17.98 -3.68 -1.75
N ASN A 189 18.94 -2.78 -1.50
CA ASN A 189 20.34 -3.14 -1.29
C ASN A 189 20.72 -3.13 0.21
N PHE A 190 19.71 -3.04 1.08
CA PHE A 190 19.86 -3.08 2.53
C PHE A 190 19.33 -4.39 3.09
N TYR A 191 19.79 -4.75 4.28
CA TYR A 191 19.27 -5.89 5.00
C TYR A 191 17.88 -5.56 5.54
N LEU A 192 16.83 -6.03 4.86
CA LEU A 192 15.45 -5.70 5.21
C LEU A 192 14.64 -6.89 5.72
N THR A 193 13.60 -6.55 6.48
CA THR A 193 12.38 -7.35 6.55
C THR A 193 11.50 -6.96 5.37
N ASN A 194 10.97 -7.95 4.65
CA ASN A 194 10.25 -7.73 3.40
C ASN A 194 8.77 -7.38 3.66
N GLU A 195 8.52 -6.46 4.57
CA GLU A 195 7.19 -6.03 5.00
C GLU A 195 6.95 -4.61 4.48
N ILE A 196 6.47 -4.48 3.24
CA ILE A 196 6.00 -3.19 2.73
C ILE A 196 4.70 -2.83 3.43
N ALA A 197 4.60 -1.59 3.88
CA ALA A 197 3.34 -1.08 4.40
C ALA A 197 2.33 -0.88 3.27
N LYS A 198 2.61 -0.02 2.28
CA LYS A 198 1.62 0.39 1.25
C LYS A 198 2.28 0.89 -0.04
N VAL A 199 1.54 0.85 -1.14
CA VAL A 199 1.74 1.67 -2.35
C VAL A 199 0.57 2.63 -2.47
N ILE A 200 0.83 3.92 -2.35
CA ILE A 200 -0.21 4.96 -2.23
C ILE A 200 0.10 6.17 -3.11
N ASP A 201 -0.92 6.96 -3.44
CA ASP A 201 -0.70 8.29 -3.99
C ASP A 201 -0.37 9.31 -2.88
N GLU A 202 0.70 10.07 -3.06
CA GLU A 202 1.14 11.11 -2.15
C GLU A 202 1.77 12.27 -2.92
N ASP A 203 1.31 13.50 -2.63
CA ASP A 203 1.87 14.73 -3.19
C ASP A 203 2.00 14.72 -4.73
N ASN A 204 0.96 14.19 -5.40
CA ASN A 204 0.87 14.00 -6.85
C ASN A 204 1.89 13.00 -7.43
N ASP A 205 2.23 11.96 -6.67
CA ASP A 205 3.12 10.88 -7.09
C ASP A 205 2.68 9.54 -6.51
N ILE A 206 3.15 8.43 -7.08
CA ILE A 206 2.94 7.09 -6.51
C ILE A 206 4.16 6.70 -5.69
N VAL A 207 3.95 6.44 -4.40
CA VAL A 207 5.01 6.19 -3.44
C VAL A 207 4.84 4.84 -2.75
N ILE A 208 5.94 4.33 -2.21
CA ILE A 208 6.01 3.10 -1.45
C ILE A 208 6.34 3.46 -0.01
N TYR A 209 5.50 3.02 0.92
CA TYR A 209 5.80 3.03 2.35
C TYR A 209 6.41 1.69 2.73
N ASP A 210 7.63 1.70 3.25
CA ASP A 210 8.35 0.49 3.66
C ASP A 210 9.08 0.69 5.00
N THR A 211 9.84 -0.32 5.42
CA THR A 211 10.56 -0.32 6.70
C THR A 211 11.74 0.66 6.78
N MET A 212 12.09 1.31 5.66
CA MET A 212 13.12 2.35 5.58
C MET A 212 12.54 3.77 5.52
N GLY A 213 11.24 3.90 5.26
CA GLY A 213 10.52 5.17 5.15
C GLY A 213 9.63 5.21 3.92
N VAL A 214 9.81 6.24 3.10
CA VAL A 214 9.01 6.47 1.89
C VAL A 214 9.93 6.57 0.69
N SER A 215 9.62 5.88 -0.40
CA SER A 215 10.35 5.98 -1.66
C SER A 215 9.41 6.10 -2.87
N ASP A 216 9.92 6.64 -3.99
CA ASP A 216 9.21 6.58 -5.27
C ASP A 216 9.34 5.21 -5.96
N LEU A 217 8.64 5.01 -7.07
CA LEU A 217 8.73 3.78 -7.88
C LEU A 217 10.08 3.61 -8.63
N LEU A 218 11.04 4.51 -8.46
CA LEU A 218 12.42 4.31 -8.90
C LEU A 218 13.34 3.89 -7.73
N GLY A 219 12.85 3.93 -6.49
CA GLY A 219 13.62 3.67 -5.27
C GLY A 219 14.33 4.89 -4.69
N ASN A 220 14.02 6.11 -5.16
CA ASN A 220 14.54 7.32 -4.53
C ASN A 220 13.82 7.56 -3.20
N ALA A 221 14.57 7.73 -2.12
CA ALA A 221 14.00 8.05 -0.82
C ALA A 221 13.36 9.45 -0.81
N LYS A 222 12.10 9.53 -0.40
CA LYS A 222 11.37 10.75 -0.05
C LYS A 222 11.39 11.03 1.44
N LEU A 223 11.41 9.96 2.24
CA LEU A 223 11.59 9.99 3.70
C LEU A 223 12.57 8.89 4.08
N ASP A 224 13.59 9.23 4.87
CA ASP A 224 14.55 8.26 5.42
C ASP A 224 14.44 8.24 6.95
N VAL A 225 13.97 7.12 7.49
CA VAL A 225 13.87 6.87 8.94
C VAL A 225 14.91 5.89 9.45
N THR A 226 15.84 5.44 8.60
CA THR A 226 16.88 4.47 9.00
C THR A 226 17.80 5.01 10.10
N LYS A 227 17.98 6.33 10.17
CA LYS A 227 18.74 7.01 11.23
C LYS A 227 18.17 6.85 12.64
N LEU A 228 16.90 6.46 12.76
CA LEU A 228 16.23 6.33 14.06
C LEU A 228 16.55 4.99 14.76
N ASP A 229 17.01 3.98 14.01
CA ASP A 229 17.30 2.63 14.53
C ASP A 229 16.14 2.02 15.36
N ILE A 230 14.90 2.33 14.96
CA ILE A 230 13.67 1.90 15.66
C ILE A 230 13.04 0.65 15.05
N GLY A 231 13.59 0.15 13.93
CA GLY A 231 13.02 -0.99 13.19
C GLY A 231 11.54 -0.79 12.87
N VAL A 232 11.23 0.11 11.94
CA VAL A 232 9.86 0.27 11.43
C VAL A 232 9.42 -1.07 10.83
N HIS A 233 8.16 -1.44 11.05
CA HIS A 233 7.59 -2.70 10.59
C HIS A 233 6.11 -2.52 10.27
N HIS A 234 5.58 -3.47 9.51
CA HIS A 234 4.16 -3.67 9.23
C HIS A 234 3.33 -2.54 8.58
N ASP A 235 3.28 -1.33 9.16
CA ASP A 235 2.37 -0.27 8.71
C ASP A 235 2.90 1.15 8.95
N THR A 236 2.46 2.06 8.08
CA THR A 236 2.76 3.50 8.12
C THR A 236 1.59 4.26 7.51
N ILE A 237 1.26 5.40 8.09
CA ILE A 237 0.29 6.37 7.53
C ILE A 237 0.86 7.78 7.61
N ARG A 238 0.35 8.67 6.75
CA ARG A 238 0.65 10.09 6.77
C ARG A 238 -0.56 10.87 7.26
N LYS A 239 -0.33 11.81 8.18
CA LYS A 239 -1.36 12.72 8.70
C LYS A 239 -1.68 13.80 7.68
N LYS A 240 -2.96 14.15 7.58
CA LYS A 240 -3.43 15.19 6.64
C LYS A 240 -3.13 16.59 7.18
N SER A 241 -3.22 16.80 8.51
CA SER A 241 -3.07 18.11 9.15
C SER A 241 -1.68 18.75 9.00
N ASP A 242 -0.63 17.94 9.11
CA ASP A 242 0.75 18.42 9.24
C ASP A 242 1.77 17.60 8.43
N SER A 243 1.28 16.61 7.68
CA SER A 243 2.09 15.72 6.84
C SER A 243 3.11 14.89 7.62
N ASN A 244 3.02 14.81 8.95
CA ASN A 244 3.84 13.87 9.73
C ASN A 244 3.42 12.42 9.44
N TYR A 245 4.31 11.47 9.75
CA TYR A 245 4.03 10.04 9.58
C TYR A 245 3.86 9.35 10.93
N ILE A 246 2.86 8.48 11.04
CA ILE A 246 2.68 7.56 12.16
C ILE A 246 3.10 6.16 11.70
N MET A 247 4.01 5.54 12.42
CA MET A 247 4.67 4.30 12.04
C MET A 247 4.61 3.29 13.18
N LEU A 248 4.43 2.02 12.85
CA LEU A 248 4.67 0.93 13.79
C LEU A 248 6.18 0.61 13.82
N ALA A 249 6.71 0.41 15.02
CA ALA A 249 8.13 0.23 15.26
C ALA A 249 8.42 -0.78 16.39
N ASN A 250 9.69 -1.19 16.47
CA ASN A 250 10.19 -2.00 17.56
C ASN A 250 10.63 -1.12 18.74
N SER A 251 10.49 -1.65 19.95
CA SER A 251 11.19 -1.15 21.13
C SER A 251 12.55 -1.83 21.31
N THR A 252 13.30 -1.42 22.34
CA THR A 252 14.59 -2.08 22.68
C THR A 252 14.42 -3.33 23.55
N TRP A 253 13.18 -3.70 23.90
CA TRP A 253 12.85 -4.75 24.86
C TRP A 253 11.75 -5.71 24.38
N GLY A 254 11.06 -5.34 23.31
CA GLY A 254 10.06 -6.15 22.61
C GLY A 254 10.15 -5.93 21.11
N VAL A 255 9.46 -6.79 20.38
CA VAL A 255 9.29 -6.70 18.93
C VAL A 255 7.85 -6.26 18.67
N GLU A 256 7.72 -5.30 17.76
CA GLU A 256 6.45 -4.82 17.22
C GLU A 256 5.46 -4.26 18.26
N ASP A 257 5.97 -3.47 19.20
CA ASP A 257 5.25 -3.00 20.39
C ASP A 257 5.29 -1.48 20.57
N ARG A 258 5.75 -0.75 19.55
CA ARG A 258 5.92 0.71 19.58
C ARG A 258 5.19 1.38 18.42
N ILE A 259 4.69 2.59 18.67
CA ILE A 259 4.14 3.51 17.69
C ILE A 259 4.95 4.80 17.75
N CYS A 260 5.41 5.29 16.60
CA CYS A 260 6.22 6.50 16.48
C CYS A 260 5.53 7.50 15.57
N GLU A 261 5.58 8.79 15.92
CA GLU A 261 5.31 9.89 15.00
C GLU A 261 6.63 10.52 14.57
N VAL A 262 6.83 10.75 13.28
CA VAL A 262 7.99 11.43 12.73
C VAL A 262 7.58 12.58 11.83
N ASP A 263 8.38 13.65 11.79
CA ASP A 263 8.20 14.72 10.83
C ASP A 263 8.59 14.30 9.41
N ASN A 264 8.29 15.16 8.42
CA ASN A 264 8.69 14.98 7.02
C ASN A 264 10.21 14.89 6.78
N ASN A 265 11.05 15.17 7.78
CA ASN A 265 12.49 15.02 7.71
C ASN A 265 12.98 13.75 8.44
N GLY A 266 12.06 12.89 8.88
CA GLY A 266 12.33 11.66 9.62
C GLY A 266 12.82 11.89 11.05
N ASN A 267 12.52 13.04 11.67
CA ASN A 267 12.84 13.28 13.08
C ASN A 267 11.69 12.78 13.96
N LEU A 268 12.02 12.05 15.03
CA LEU A 268 11.03 11.58 16.01
C LEU A 268 10.36 12.77 16.70
N ILE A 269 9.04 12.83 16.62
CA ILE A 269 8.18 13.83 17.25
C ILE A 269 7.66 13.30 18.58
N ARG A 270 7.13 12.06 18.55
CA ARG A 270 6.41 11.43 19.65
C ARG A 270 6.52 9.91 19.57
N ASP A 271 6.42 9.24 20.71
CA ASP A 271 6.46 7.77 20.79
C ASP A 271 5.55 7.21 21.87
N LEU A 272 4.93 6.07 21.57
CA LEU A 272 4.04 5.34 22.45
C LEU A 272 4.43 3.85 22.43
N TYR A 273 4.57 3.26 23.62
CA TYR A 273 4.71 1.82 23.76
C TYR A 273 3.36 1.21 24.15
N VAL A 274 2.95 0.11 23.53
CA VAL A 274 1.68 -0.57 23.87
C VAL A 274 1.65 -0.94 25.36
N GLY A 275 2.80 -1.31 25.92
CA GLY A 275 2.95 -1.62 27.35
C GLY A 275 2.62 -0.44 28.26
N ASP A 276 2.86 0.80 27.83
CA ASP A 276 2.60 2.00 28.64
C ASP A 276 1.10 2.30 28.76
N LEU A 277 0.32 2.07 27.69
CA LEU A 277 -1.14 2.13 27.75
C LEU A 277 -1.68 1.19 28.84
N ILE A 278 -1.14 -0.03 28.88
CA ILE A 278 -1.60 -1.07 29.81
C ILE A 278 -1.16 -0.76 31.24
N LYS A 279 0.12 -0.38 31.43
CA LYS A 279 0.66 0.03 32.73
C LYS A 279 -0.12 1.19 33.34
N LYS A 280 -0.46 2.20 32.54
CA LYS A 280 -1.19 3.40 33.00
C LYS A 280 -2.52 3.02 33.65
N ILE A 281 -3.27 2.07 33.07
CA ILE A 281 -4.55 1.59 33.61
C ILE A 281 -4.35 0.77 34.89
N VAL A 282 -3.48 -0.25 34.86
CA VAL A 282 -3.26 -1.14 36.01
C VAL A 282 -2.68 -0.38 37.20
N ASN A 283 -1.74 0.55 36.98
CA ASN A 283 -1.16 1.34 38.06
C ASN A 283 -2.17 2.27 38.72
N LYS A 284 -3.14 2.78 37.96
CA LYS A 284 -4.18 3.70 38.45
C LYS A 284 -5.32 2.97 39.16
N ASN A 285 -5.76 1.84 38.60
CA ASN A 285 -7.03 1.19 38.97
C ASN A 285 -6.87 -0.24 39.50
N GLY A 286 -5.74 -0.89 39.23
CA GLY A 286 -5.52 -2.30 39.54
C GLY A 286 -4.96 -2.54 40.95
N ASP A 287 -5.19 -3.76 41.46
CA ASP A 287 -4.62 -4.21 42.72
C ASP A 287 -3.18 -4.77 42.57
N GLU A 288 -2.56 -5.15 43.68
CA GLU A 288 -1.20 -5.71 43.66
C GLU A 288 -1.11 -7.06 42.91
N ALA A 289 -2.21 -7.82 42.83
CA ALA A 289 -2.23 -9.05 42.07
C ALA A 289 -2.23 -8.78 40.56
N GLU A 290 -2.97 -7.75 40.11
CA GLU A 290 -2.92 -7.29 38.71
C GLU A 290 -1.55 -6.72 38.34
N LYS A 291 -0.88 -5.98 39.23
CA LYS A 291 0.48 -5.49 38.98
C LYS A 291 1.50 -6.62 38.85
N GLU A 292 1.35 -7.70 39.62
CA GLU A 292 2.19 -8.89 39.48
C GLU A 292 1.84 -9.70 38.22
N TYR A 293 0.56 -9.74 37.86
CA TYR A 293 0.08 -10.35 36.61
C TYR A 293 0.70 -9.65 35.39
N LEU A 294 0.79 -8.33 35.43
CA LEU A 294 1.31 -7.49 34.35
C LEU A 294 2.72 -7.88 33.90
N LYS A 295 3.60 -8.28 34.84
CA LYS A 295 4.97 -8.75 34.57
C LYS A 295 5.04 -10.04 33.74
N LYS A 296 3.90 -10.67 33.44
CA LYS A 296 3.81 -11.85 32.57
C LYS A 296 3.02 -11.57 31.30
N LEU A 297 2.52 -10.35 31.14
CA LEU A 297 1.71 -9.93 30.00
C LEU A 297 2.45 -8.94 29.11
N ILE A 298 3.13 -7.95 29.70
CA ILE A 298 3.88 -6.94 28.96
C ILE A 298 5.38 -7.11 29.20
N PHE A 299 6.18 -6.75 28.20
CA PHE A 299 7.63 -6.70 28.32
C PHE A 299 8.13 -5.28 28.06
N ASP A 300 9.00 -4.81 28.93
CA ASP A 300 9.54 -3.45 28.93
C ASP A 300 10.99 -3.40 29.38
N GLU A 301 11.52 -2.20 29.67
CA GLU A 301 12.89 -2.03 30.12
C GLU A 301 13.23 -2.82 31.40
N ASP A 302 12.25 -3.01 32.29
CA ASP A 302 12.39 -3.70 33.57
C ASP A 302 12.02 -5.19 33.50
N ASN A 303 11.22 -5.58 32.50
CA ASN A 303 10.74 -6.94 32.32
C ASN A 303 11.02 -7.43 30.90
N LYS A 304 12.28 -7.76 30.61
CA LYS A 304 12.69 -8.28 29.29
C LYS A 304 12.58 -9.79 29.22
N TYR A 305 11.94 -10.29 28.17
CA TYR A 305 11.94 -11.72 27.85
C TYR A 305 12.51 -11.96 26.46
N TYR A 306 13.41 -12.93 26.37
CA TYR A 306 14.06 -13.33 25.14
C TYR A 306 13.67 -14.76 24.79
N SER A 307 13.29 -14.99 23.53
CA SER A 307 12.92 -16.34 23.07
C SER A 307 14.13 -17.28 23.12
N ILE A 308 14.01 -18.41 23.84
CA ILE A 308 15.09 -19.40 23.96
C ILE A 308 15.11 -20.28 22.69
N GLY A 309 16.23 -20.29 21.96
CA GLY A 309 16.47 -21.23 20.86
C GLY A 309 16.64 -20.61 19.46
N ARG A 310 16.34 -19.32 19.28
CA ARG A 310 16.82 -18.56 18.11
C ARG A 310 18.27 -18.11 18.37
N LYS A 311 19.12 -18.03 17.33
CA LYS A 311 20.51 -17.56 17.49
C LYS A 311 20.48 -16.08 17.94
N ARG A 312 20.84 -15.82 19.20
CA ARG A 312 20.83 -14.55 19.97
C ARG A 312 19.52 -14.28 20.73
N ASP A 313 19.68 -13.56 21.85
CA ASP A 313 18.64 -12.97 22.69
C ASP A 313 17.71 -12.08 21.84
N PHE A 314 16.74 -12.69 21.14
CA PHE A 314 15.76 -11.98 20.33
C PHE A 314 14.58 -11.56 21.24
N PRO A 315 14.29 -10.25 21.37
CA PRO A 315 13.22 -9.78 22.24
C PRO A 315 11.88 -10.44 21.88
N MET A 316 11.02 -10.63 22.88
CA MET A 316 9.73 -11.25 22.66
C MET A 316 8.83 -10.37 21.78
N ASP A 317 8.18 -11.02 20.83
CA ASP A 317 7.15 -10.44 19.98
C ASP A 317 5.78 -10.59 20.66
N TRP A 318 5.56 -9.80 21.72
CA TRP A 318 4.45 -10.01 22.64
C TRP A 318 3.18 -9.24 22.24
N ALA A 319 3.35 -8.09 21.59
CA ALA A 319 2.25 -7.24 21.13
C ALA A 319 1.92 -7.55 19.67
N HIS A 320 2.93 -7.55 18.79
CA HIS A 320 2.78 -7.78 17.36
C HIS A 320 1.78 -6.81 16.72
N CYS A 321 2.05 -5.51 16.84
CA CYS A 321 1.24 -4.49 16.18
C CYS A 321 1.44 -4.58 14.68
N ASN A 322 0.37 -4.77 13.91
CA ASN A 322 0.52 -5.05 12.47
C ASN A 322 -0.30 -4.13 11.56
N SER A 323 -1.14 -3.27 12.13
CA SER A 323 -1.87 -2.26 11.38
C SER A 323 -2.32 -1.11 12.25
N LEU A 324 -2.40 0.08 11.66
CA LEU A 324 -2.92 1.28 12.30
C LEU A 324 -3.80 2.11 11.36
N VAL A 325 -4.74 2.86 11.94
CA VAL A 325 -5.59 3.83 11.26
C VAL A 325 -5.77 5.03 12.17
N TYR A 326 -5.68 6.24 11.62
CA TYR A 326 -5.88 7.46 12.40
C TYR A 326 -7.11 8.22 11.91
N ASP A 327 -8.09 8.34 12.80
CA ASP A 327 -9.26 9.20 12.67
C ASP A 327 -8.89 10.59 13.19
N GLU A 328 -8.43 11.44 12.27
CA GLU A 328 -7.91 12.78 12.58
C GLU A 328 -9.03 13.73 13.07
N ASP A 329 -10.27 13.53 12.64
CA ASP A 329 -11.40 14.37 13.04
C ASP A 329 -11.80 14.15 14.50
N ASN A 330 -11.64 12.91 14.99
CA ASN A 330 -11.96 12.54 16.37
C ASN A 330 -10.72 12.38 17.25
N ASP A 331 -9.52 12.53 16.70
CA ASP A 331 -8.23 12.33 17.37
C ASP A 331 -8.08 10.91 17.95
N ILE A 332 -8.49 9.89 17.18
CA ILE A 332 -8.46 8.48 17.59
C ILE A 332 -7.51 7.68 16.71
N LEU A 333 -6.56 7.00 17.34
CA LEU A 333 -5.70 6.01 16.71
C LEU A 333 -6.25 4.60 16.97
N TYR A 334 -6.63 3.90 15.91
CA TYR A 334 -7.00 2.48 15.96
C TYR A 334 -5.78 1.62 15.68
N LEU A 335 -5.59 0.57 16.47
CA LEU A 335 -4.44 -0.33 16.41
C LEU A 335 -4.88 -1.78 16.34
N SER A 336 -4.25 -2.53 15.45
CA SER A 336 -4.33 -4.00 15.44
C SER A 336 -3.11 -4.51 16.16
N VAL A 337 -3.33 -5.02 17.38
CA VAL A 337 -2.31 -5.64 18.20
C VAL A 337 -2.58 -7.13 18.15
N ARG A 338 -1.97 -7.82 17.19
CA ARG A 338 -2.35 -9.18 16.74
C ARG A 338 -2.47 -10.18 17.89
N SER A 339 -1.56 -10.08 18.87
CA SER A 339 -1.48 -11.00 20.00
C SER A 339 -2.40 -10.63 21.17
N LEU A 340 -3.02 -9.45 21.15
CA LEU A 340 -3.79 -8.91 22.29
C LEU A 340 -5.23 -8.56 21.94
N ALA A 341 -5.44 -7.64 21.00
CA ALA A 341 -6.73 -7.01 20.74
C ALA A 341 -6.69 -6.08 19.52
N VAL A 342 -7.86 -5.63 19.08
CA VAL A 342 -8.02 -4.34 18.42
C VAL A 342 -8.20 -3.27 19.49
N MET A 343 -7.48 -2.15 19.40
CA MET A 343 -7.53 -1.06 20.38
C MET A 343 -7.91 0.26 19.72
N ALA A 344 -8.66 1.09 20.44
CA ALA A 344 -8.81 2.52 20.13
C ALA A 344 -8.11 3.34 21.21
N VAL A 345 -7.29 4.29 20.77
CA VAL A 345 -6.43 5.11 21.62
C VAL A 345 -6.71 6.57 21.31
N ASP A 346 -6.95 7.36 22.34
CA ASP A 346 -6.92 8.82 22.26
C ASP A 346 -5.49 9.25 21.90
N TYR A 347 -5.33 9.82 20.71
CA TYR A 347 -4.02 10.03 20.12
C TYR A 347 -3.25 11.17 20.78
N SER A 348 -3.91 12.27 21.14
CA SER A 348 -3.26 13.37 21.85
C SER A 348 -2.88 12.99 23.28
N GLU A 349 -3.74 12.29 24.01
CA GLU A 349 -3.53 11.97 25.43
C GLU A 349 -2.81 10.64 25.68
N TRP A 350 -2.67 9.80 24.63
CA TRP A 350 -2.18 8.42 24.73
C TRP A 350 -2.93 7.64 25.81
N GLU A 351 -4.26 7.64 25.71
CA GLU A 351 -5.15 6.92 26.61
C GLU A 351 -5.97 5.89 25.86
N LEU A 352 -6.03 4.66 26.39
CA LEU A 352 -6.92 3.65 25.83
C LEU A 352 -8.38 4.10 26.00
N ILE A 353 -9.13 4.10 24.91
CA ILE A 353 -10.57 4.37 24.91
C ILE A 353 -11.32 3.05 25.14
N TRP A 354 -11.00 2.03 24.34
CA TRP A 354 -11.54 0.69 24.43
C TRP A 354 -10.61 -0.34 23.79
N TYR A 355 -10.81 -1.62 24.12
CA TYR A 355 -10.21 -2.75 23.42
C TYR A 355 -11.26 -3.81 23.09
N MET A 356 -11.10 -4.46 21.94
CA MET A 356 -11.97 -5.53 21.46
C MET A 356 -11.13 -6.77 21.22
N ALA A 357 -11.50 -7.86 21.91
CA ALA A 357 -10.89 -9.16 21.75
C ALA A 357 -11.89 -10.25 22.16
N ASP A 358 -11.85 -11.36 21.44
CA ASP A 358 -12.71 -12.52 21.69
C ASP A 358 -12.41 -13.20 23.03
N ASP A 359 -13.40 -13.78 23.70
CA ASP A 359 -13.22 -14.41 25.01
C ASP A 359 -12.39 -15.70 24.99
N THR A 360 -12.17 -16.34 23.83
CA THR A 360 -11.26 -17.50 23.76
C THR A 360 -9.81 -17.04 23.71
N LEU A 361 -9.52 -15.96 22.96
CA LEU A 361 -8.16 -15.47 22.68
C LEU A 361 -7.25 -16.58 22.14
N ASP A 362 -7.78 -17.39 21.22
CA ASP A 362 -7.03 -18.43 20.52
C ASP A 362 -6.06 -17.80 19.48
N THR A 363 -5.10 -17.03 20.00
CA THR A 363 -3.96 -16.47 19.29
C THR A 363 -2.77 -17.41 19.42
N MET A 364 -1.86 -17.40 18.44
CA MET A 364 -0.74 -18.33 18.35
C MET A 364 0.12 -18.37 19.63
N GLU A 365 0.32 -19.58 20.18
CA GLU A 365 0.96 -19.83 21.49
C GLU A 365 2.37 -19.21 21.62
N SER A 366 3.12 -19.08 20.51
CA SER A 366 4.50 -18.59 20.56
C SER A 366 4.65 -17.13 20.98
N TYR A 367 3.57 -16.33 20.94
CA TYR A 367 3.59 -14.91 21.33
C TYR A 367 3.15 -14.66 22.78
N ASN A 368 2.61 -15.68 23.45
CA ASN A 368 2.12 -15.57 24.82
C ASN A 368 2.60 -16.75 25.68
N PRO A 369 3.90 -16.80 26.04
CA PRO A 369 4.49 -17.96 26.73
C PRO A 369 3.92 -18.21 28.13
N TYR A 370 3.19 -17.26 28.70
CA TYR A 370 2.62 -17.37 30.03
C TYR A 370 1.12 -17.67 30.02
N GLY A 371 0.47 -17.66 28.85
CA GLY A 371 -0.99 -17.80 28.74
C GLY A 371 -1.71 -16.73 29.57
N ARG A 372 -1.33 -15.46 29.35
CA ARG A 372 -1.84 -14.30 30.09
C ARG A 372 -2.47 -13.30 29.13
N TYR A 373 -3.60 -12.71 29.51
CA TYR A 373 -4.45 -11.96 28.60
C TYR A 373 -5.03 -10.70 29.24
N LEU A 374 -5.35 -9.70 28.43
CA LEU A 374 -5.96 -8.44 28.90
C LEU A 374 -7.27 -8.65 29.66
N LYS A 375 -8.10 -9.62 29.22
CA LYS A 375 -9.39 -9.94 29.84
C LYS A 375 -9.29 -10.39 31.31
N ASP A 376 -8.11 -10.81 31.76
CA ASP A 376 -7.90 -11.28 33.13
C ASP A 376 -7.53 -10.13 34.09
N LEU A 377 -7.28 -8.93 33.56
CA LEU A 377 -7.10 -7.70 34.33
C LEU A 377 -8.47 -7.06 34.60
N LYS A 378 -8.95 -7.11 35.84
CA LYS A 378 -10.24 -6.50 36.21
C LYS A 378 -10.28 -4.99 36.00
N SER A 379 -9.14 -4.33 36.16
CA SER A 379 -8.97 -2.91 35.85
C SER A 379 -9.26 -2.56 34.38
N PHE A 380 -9.26 -3.56 33.49
CA PHE A 380 -9.62 -3.43 32.08
C PHE A 380 -11.11 -3.64 31.78
N ASP A 381 -11.92 -4.17 32.71
CA ASP A 381 -13.35 -4.45 32.47
C ASP A 381 -14.10 -3.23 31.89
N PRO A 382 -13.88 -1.99 32.36
CA PRO A 382 -14.58 -0.82 31.80
C PRO A 382 -14.20 -0.48 30.34
N TYR A 383 -13.05 -0.96 29.86
CA TYR A 383 -12.55 -0.68 28.50
C TYR A 383 -12.93 -1.78 27.51
N LYS A 384 -13.43 -2.92 28.00
CA LYS A 384 -13.73 -4.08 27.17
C LYS A 384 -14.96 -3.83 26.30
N VAL A 385 -14.82 -4.08 25.01
CA VAL A 385 -15.93 -4.11 24.06
C VAL A 385 -16.65 -5.45 24.19
N LEU A 386 -17.94 -5.40 24.55
CA LEU A 386 -18.81 -6.58 24.70
C LEU A 386 -19.68 -6.81 23.44
N GLY A 387 -20.54 -7.83 23.47
CA GLY A 387 -21.40 -8.19 22.34
C GLY A 387 -20.64 -9.10 21.38
N ASP A 388 -20.74 -8.84 20.08
CA ASP A 388 -20.03 -9.66 19.09
C ASP A 388 -18.51 -9.56 19.26
N GLY A 389 -18.02 -8.46 19.83
CA GLY A 389 -16.60 -8.22 20.06
C GLY A 389 -15.94 -9.22 21.03
N ASN A 390 -16.70 -9.80 21.97
CA ASN A 390 -16.19 -10.81 22.90
C ASN A 390 -16.67 -12.23 22.58
N THR A 391 -17.72 -12.42 21.78
CA THR A 391 -18.25 -13.75 21.45
C THR A 391 -17.85 -14.27 20.08
N ASP A 392 -17.52 -13.38 19.15
CA ASP A 392 -17.07 -13.68 17.79
C ASP A 392 -16.05 -12.64 17.33
N GLY A 393 -15.25 -12.12 18.26
CA GLY A 393 -14.27 -11.07 18.00
C GLY A 393 -13.12 -11.55 17.10
N PRO A 394 -12.35 -10.60 16.54
CA PRO A 394 -11.22 -10.91 15.70
C PRO A 394 -10.12 -11.65 16.45
N LYS A 395 -9.38 -12.50 15.73
CA LYS A 395 -8.25 -13.27 16.26
C LYS A 395 -7.10 -13.25 15.27
N SER A 396 -5.94 -12.78 15.71
CA SER A 396 -4.75 -12.64 14.85
C SER A 396 -4.98 -11.75 13.61
N GLN A 397 -5.86 -10.74 13.72
CA GLN A 397 -6.29 -9.86 12.62
C GLN A 397 -5.19 -8.96 12.05
N HIS A 398 -5.40 -8.48 10.83
CA HIS A 398 -4.52 -7.59 10.06
C HIS A 398 -5.34 -6.53 9.31
N ALA A 399 -4.64 -5.55 8.73
CA ALA A 399 -5.20 -4.56 7.79
C ALA A 399 -6.49 -3.92 8.32
N LEU A 400 -6.37 -3.20 9.44
CA LEU A 400 -7.48 -2.38 9.93
C LEU A 400 -7.71 -1.22 8.97
N PHE A 401 -8.97 -0.86 8.82
CA PHE A 401 -9.37 0.34 8.12
C PHE A 401 -10.69 0.86 8.70
N LEU A 402 -10.94 2.16 8.56
CA LEU A 402 -12.12 2.84 9.08
C LEU A 402 -13.11 3.09 7.94
N ILE A 403 -14.27 2.45 8.02
CA ILE A 403 -15.34 2.62 7.01
C ILE A 403 -16.09 3.93 7.23
N SER A 404 -16.31 4.26 8.50
CA SER A 404 -16.87 5.51 8.99
C SER A 404 -16.60 5.60 10.48
N THR A 405 -16.89 6.73 11.11
CA THR A 405 -16.73 6.89 12.56
C THR A 405 -17.38 5.73 13.34
N ASN A 406 -16.58 5.04 14.14
CA ASN A 406 -16.94 3.83 14.91
C ASN A 406 -17.31 2.57 14.11
N VAL A 407 -17.12 2.54 12.79
CA VAL A 407 -17.26 1.32 11.98
C VAL A 407 -15.89 0.92 11.48
N ILE A 408 -15.35 -0.12 12.11
CA ILE A 408 -14.04 -0.67 11.77
C ILE A 408 -14.23 -1.94 10.94
N GLY A 409 -13.36 -2.15 9.97
CA GLY A 409 -13.25 -3.43 9.32
C GLY A 409 -11.81 -3.89 9.25
N MET A 410 -11.64 -5.18 8.96
CA MET A 410 -10.32 -5.82 8.96
C MET A 410 -10.33 -7.14 8.20
N PHE A 411 -9.12 -7.61 7.89
CA PHE A 411 -8.89 -9.01 7.60
C PHE A 411 -8.70 -9.77 8.91
N ASP A 412 -9.62 -10.67 9.23
CA ASP A 412 -9.59 -11.50 10.42
C ASP A 412 -9.11 -12.91 10.07
N ASN A 413 -7.87 -13.20 10.46
CA ASN A 413 -7.22 -14.49 10.23
C ASN A 413 -7.88 -15.62 11.02
N GLN A 414 -8.64 -15.30 12.07
CA GLN A 414 -9.45 -16.21 12.86
C GLN A 414 -8.65 -17.26 13.65
N GLY A 415 -7.48 -16.88 14.19
CA GLY A 415 -6.69 -17.73 15.10
C GLY A 415 -5.94 -18.85 14.39
N ASP A 416 -5.79 -20.01 15.05
CA ASP A 416 -5.07 -21.19 14.52
C ASP A 416 -5.96 -22.07 13.60
N GLU A 417 -5.36 -22.71 12.59
CA GLU A 417 -6.08 -23.44 11.55
C GLU A 417 -6.84 -24.66 12.10
N ASP A 418 -6.20 -25.38 13.02
CA ASP A 418 -6.69 -26.64 13.59
C ASP A 418 -8.05 -26.48 14.31
N ILE A 419 -8.37 -25.25 14.68
CA ILE A 419 -9.60 -24.85 15.37
C ILE A 419 -10.49 -23.95 14.51
N ASN A 420 -10.02 -23.48 13.35
CA ASN A 420 -10.75 -22.62 12.42
C ASN A 420 -11.15 -23.33 11.10
N TYR A 421 -12.11 -24.24 11.19
CA TYR A 421 -12.67 -24.95 10.01
C TYR A 421 -13.47 -24.07 9.04
N ASN A 422 -13.54 -22.75 9.27
CA ASN A 422 -14.34 -21.82 8.47
C ASN A 422 -13.49 -20.85 7.64
N GLY A 423 -12.16 -20.95 7.72
CA GLY A 423 -11.25 -20.08 7.00
C GLY A 423 -11.19 -18.67 7.59
N SER A 424 -10.33 -17.85 6.99
CA SER A 424 -10.21 -16.44 7.34
C SER A 424 -11.39 -15.66 6.75
N ARG A 425 -11.62 -14.46 7.26
CA ARG A 425 -12.75 -13.62 6.85
C ARG A 425 -12.35 -12.17 6.72
N TYR A 426 -13.11 -11.47 5.89
CA TYR A 426 -13.29 -10.04 6.06
C TYR A 426 -14.47 -9.80 6.99
N VAL A 427 -14.34 -8.86 7.92
CA VAL A 427 -15.38 -8.57 8.92
C VAL A 427 -15.45 -7.09 9.25
N GLU A 428 -16.67 -6.61 9.54
CA GLU A 428 -16.92 -5.25 9.99
C GLU A 428 -17.68 -5.24 11.31
N TYR A 429 -17.26 -4.35 12.22
CA TYR A 429 -17.91 -4.13 13.50
C TYR A 429 -18.29 -2.67 13.65
N LYS A 430 -19.53 -2.43 14.09
CA LYS A 430 -19.97 -1.14 14.59
C LYS A 430 -19.76 -1.10 16.09
N ILE A 431 -18.93 -0.17 16.55
CA ILE A 431 -18.64 0.05 17.96
C ILE A 431 -19.57 1.14 18.51
N THR A 432 -20.15 0.90 19.68
CA THR A 432 -21.05 1.86 20.34
C THR A 432 -20.85 1.84 21.85
N GLY A 433 -21.37 2.87 22.51
CA GLY A 433 -21.33 3.01 23.97
C GLY A 433 -20.30 4.03 24.42
N SER A 434 -19.92 3.91 25.68
CA SER A 434 -18.90 4.73 26.34
C SER A 434 -18.18 3.90 27.38
N HIS A 435 -17.13 4.46 27.99
CA HIS A 435 -16.39 3.84 29.08
C HIS A 435 -17.31 3.14 30.10
N GLY A 436 -17.06 1.86 30.36
CA GLY A 436 -17.88 0.99 31.20
C GLY A 436 -19.00 0.22 30.48
N SER A 437 -19.24 0.47 29.19
CA SER A 437 -20.42 -0.03 28.47
C SER A 437 -20.23 -0.23 26.96
N TRP A 438 -18.99 -0.32 26.49
CA TRP A 438 -18.67 -0.49 25.07
C TRP A 438 -19.25 -1.79 24.50
N LYS A 439 -19.75 -1.73 23.27
CA LYS A 439 -20.31 -2.88 22.55
C LYS A 439 -19.95 -2.87 21.08
N ALA A 440 -19.72 -4.04 20.52
CA ALA A 440 -19.60 -4.29 19.09
C ALA A 440 -20.83 -5.05 18.58
N GLU A 441 -21.31 -4.62 17.42
CA GLU A 441 -22.25 -5.34 16.57
C GLU A 441 -21.55 -5.70 15.26
N LYS A 442 -21.49 -6.98 14.91
CA LYS A 442 -20.96 -7.42 13.62
C LYS A 442 -21.98 -7.12 12.53
N ILE A 443 -21.66 -6.16 11.67
CA ILE A 443 -22.60 -5.67 10.64
C ILE A 443 -22.36 -6.29 9.27
N TYR A 444 -21.18 -6.84 9.03
CA TYR A 444 -20.84 -7.49 7.77
C TYR A 444 -19.79 -8.59 7.95
N GLU A 445 -19.89 -9.63 7.11
CA GLU A 445 -18.88 -10.69 7.01
C GLU A 445 -18.83 -11.23 5.58
N TYR A 446 -17.61 -11.44 5.09
CA TYR A 446 -17.31 -12.21 3.89
C TYR A 446 -16.31 -13.32 4.19
N LYS A 447 -16.64 -14.53 3.72
CA LYS A 447 -15.78 -15.72 3.72
C LYS A 447 -15.84 -16.30 2.31
N THR A 448 -14.72 -16.86 1.85
CA THR A 448 -14.71 -17.53 0.56
C THR A 448 -15.49 -18.85 0.65
N GLU A 449 -16.10 -19.28 -0.46
CA GLU A 449 -16.88 -20.53 -0.50
C GLU A 449 -16.04 -21.76 -0.15
N ASN A 450 -14.77 -21.76 -0.57
CA ASN A 450 -13.80 -22.79 -0.27
C ASN A 450 -13.09 -22.60 1.08
N LYS A 451 -13.53 -21.63 1.90
CA LYS A 451 -13.01 -21.38 3.26
C LYS A 451 -11.49 -21.22 3.29
N LEU A 452 -10.98 -20.38 2.38
CA LEU A 452 -9.55 -20.07 2.34
C LEU A 452 -9.10 -19.52 3.68
N TYR A 453 -7.95 -20.00 4.10
CA TYR A 453 -7.37 -19.70 5.39
C TYR A 453 -5.98 -19.13 5.20
N SER A 454 -5.71 -18.02 5.87
CA SER A 454 -4.38 -17.45 6.06
C SER A 454 -4.17 -17.30 7.56
N HIS A 455 -3.17 -18.00 8.08
CA HIS A 455 -2.78 -18.05 9.49
C HIS A 455 -2.06 -16.78 9.97
N TYR A 456 -1.21 -16.24 9.10
CA TYR A 456 -0.45 -15.01 9.31
C TYR A 456 -0.43 -14.26 7.98
N ILE A 457 -0.14 -12.95 8.02
CA ILE A 457 0.00 -12.06 6.86
C ILE A 457 -1.20 -12.09 5.90
N SER A 458 -1.92 -10.99 5.82
CA SER A 458 -3.07 -10.85 4.94
C SER A 458 -3.43 -9.39 4.84
N ASP A 459 -4.20 -9.08 3.82
CA ASP A 459 -4.55 -7.71 3.52
C ASP A 459 -5.96 -7.60 2.96
N ILE A 460 -6.50 -6.41 3.09
CA ILE A 460 -7.74 -6.01 2.47
C ILE A 460 -7.68 -4.54 2.10
N ASP A 461 -8.07 -4.27 0.86
CA ASP A 461 -8.22 -2.91 0.36
C ASP A 461 -9.57 -2.72 -0.39
N PHE A 462 -10.01 -1.48 -0.53
CA PHE A 462 -11.23 -1.10 -1.26
C PHE A 462 -10.91 -0.38 -2.55
N LEU A 463 -11.18 -1.07 -3.65
CA LEU A 463 -11.00 -0.51 -4.99
C LEU A 463 -11.99 0.64 -5.23
N SER A 464 -11.64 1.53 -6.15
CA SER A 464 -12.44 2.71 -6.51
C SER A 464 -13.88 2.41 -6.92
N ASN A 465 -14.14 1.19 -7.43
CA ASN A 465 -15.44 0.65 -7.81
C ASN A 465 -16.23 -0.01 -6.65
N GLY A 466 -15.70 0.01 -5.42
CA GLY A 466 -16.33 -0.57 -4.22
C GLY A 466 -16.07 -2.07 -4.01
N ASN A 467 -15.33 -2.73 -4.91
CA ASN A 467 -14.93 -4.11 -4.71
C ASN A 467 -13.86 -4.21 -3.61
N MET A 468 -13.91 -5.31 -2.87
CA MET A 468 -12.86 -5.71 -1.93
C MET A 468 -11.71 -6.36 -2.70
N LEU A 469 -10.47 -5.96 -2.43
CA LEU A 469 -9.26 -6.65 -2.85
C LEU A 469 -8.69 -7.39 -1.63
N LEU A 470 -8.82 -8.71 -1.60
CA LEU A 470 -8.38 -9.56 -0.49
C LEU A 470 -7.06 -10.24 -0.83
N ASP A 471 -6.07 -10.20 0.07
CA ASP A 471 -4.87 -11.03 0.02
C ASP A 471 -4.93 -12.16 1.05
N PHE A 472 -4.87 -13.39 0.56
CA PHE A 472 -4.68 -14.58 1.40
C PHE A 472 -3.20 -14.91 1.42
N GLY A 473 -2.43 -14.14 2.20
CA GLY A 473 -0.98 -14.07 2.14
C GLY A 473 -0.27 -15.42 2.18
N ASN A 474 -0.63 -16.34 3.09
CA ASN A 474 -0.02 -17.69 3.17
C ASN A 474 -0.18 -18.53 1.91
N ASN A 475 -1.21 -18.24 1.11
CA ASN A 475 -1.51 -18.96 -0.12
C ASN A 475 -0.94 -18.26 -1.36
N SER A 476 -0.33 -17.09 -1.18
CA SER A 476 0.18 -16.20 -2.21
C SER A 476 -0.85 -15.98 -3.33
N GLN A 477 -2.04 -15.51 -2.96
CA GLN A 477 -3.13 -15.28 -3.90
C GLN A 477 -4.04 -14.14 -3.46
N ILE A 478 -4.56 -13.42 -4.44
CA ILE A 478 -5.48 -12.31 -4.25
C ILE A 478 -6.82 -12.55 -4.91
N MET A 479 -7.85 -11.90 -4.41
CA MET A 479 -9.21 -11.96 -4.95
C MET A 479 -9.84 -10.57 -4.98
N GLU A 480 -10.36 -10.15 -6.14
CA GLU A 480 -11.30 -9.01 -6.20
C GLU A 480 -12.72 -9.55 -6.05
N VAL A 481 -13.46 -9.04 -5.07
CA VAL A 481 -14.78 -9.52 -4.70
C VAL A 481 -15.76 -8.36 -4.68
N ASN A 482 -16.90 -8.50 -5.35
CA ASN A 482 -18.01 -7.58 -5.19
C ASN A 482 -18.50 -7.63 -3.75
N LYS A 483 -18.50 -6.50 -3.03
CA LYS A 483 -18.95 -6.48 -1.63
C LYS A 483 -20.43 -6.84 -1.50
N ASP A 484 -21.29 -6.36 -2.39
CA ASP A 484 -22.74 -6.55 -2.28
C ASP A 484 -23.18 -7.95 -2.70
N THR A 485 -22.68 -8.45 -3.83
CA THR A 485 -23.08 -9.75 -4.40
C THR A 485 -22.23 -10.91 -3.88
N LYS A 486 -21.08 -10.62 -3.26
CA LYS A 486 -20.05 -11.59 -2.83
C LYS A 486 -19.45 -12.39 -3.98
N GLU A 487 -19.66 -11.96 -5.23
CA GLU A 487 -19.07 -12.61 -6.39
C GLU A 487 -17.58 -12.27 -6.53
N VAL A 488 -16.76 -13.30 -6.71
CA VAL A 488 -15.34 -13.15 -7.04
C VAL A 488 -15.22 -12.74 -8.50
N TYR A 489 -14.80 -11.50 -8.79
CA TYR A 489 -14.54 -11.05 -10.16
C TYR A 489 -13.16 -11.48 -10.65
N TYR A 490 -12.17 -11.41 -9.79
CA TYR A 490 -10.79 -11.70 -10.15
C TYR A 490 -10.14 -12.60 -9.11
N HIS A 491 -9.29 -13.52 -9.55
CA HIS A 491 -8.50 -14.39 -8.69
C HIS A 491 -7.15 -14.65 -9.35
N LEU A 492 -6.08 -14.19 -8.70
CA LEU A 492 -4.70 -14.36 -9.14
C LEU A 492 -3.92 -15.15 -8.09
N ARG A 493 -3.09 -16.08 -8.54
CA ARG A 493 -2.09 -16.78 -7.71
C ARG A 493 -0.69 -16.44 -8.19
N PHE A 494 0.14 -15.96 -7.26
CA PHE A 494 1.53 -15.62 -7.55
C PHE A 494 2.38 -16.88 -7.73
N GLY A 495 3.24 -16.86 -8.75
CA GLY A 495 4.14 -17.98 -9.06
C GLY A 495 5.43 -17.98 -8.24
N ILE A 496 5.71 -16.89 -7.52
CA ILE A 496 6.98 -16.73 -6.79
C ILE A 496 7.07 -17.73 -5.62
N ARG A 497 8.28 -18.24 -5.38
CA ARG A 497 8.55 -19.06 -4.21
C ARG A 497 8.85 -18.16 -3.01
N THR A 498 7.86 -17.97 -2.16
CA THR A 498 7.88 -17.05 -1.01
C THR A 498 7.17 -17.70 0.19
N TRP A 499 7.33 -17.15 1.39
CA TRP A 499 6.55 -17.57 2.57
C TRP A 499 5.09 -17.10 2.50
N GLY A 500 4.84 -16.05 1.72
CA GLY A 500 3.51 -15.55 1.40
C GLY A 500 3.59 -14.15 0.81
N ILE A 501 2.45 -13.57 0.50
CA ILE A 501 2.34 -12.13 0.19
C ILE A 501 1.93 -11.42 1.48
N TYR A 502 2.63 -10.34 1.80
CA TYR A 502 2.43 -9.58 3.02
C TYR A 502 1.24 -8.63 2.89
N ARG A 503 1.24 -7.83 1.82
CA ARG A 503 0.23 -6.84 1.48
C ARG A 503 0.06 -6.71 -0.04
N ILE A 504 -1.11 -6.20 -0.43
CA ILE A 504 -1.48 -5.94 -1.81
C ILE A 504 -2.10 -4.57 -1.97
N ASP A 505 -1.58 -3.80 -2.92
CA ASP A 505 -2.20 -2.57 -3.38
C ASP A 505 -2.53 -2.69 -4.86
N LYS A 506 -3.56 -1.97 -5.31
CA LYS A 506 -3.88 -1.85 -6.73
C LYS A 506 -3.78 -0.39 -7.14
N MET A 507 -2.67 -0.05 -7.80
CA MET A 507 -2.34 1.31 -8.17
C MET A 507 -1.84 1.39 -9.61
N PRO A 508 -2.06 2.51 -10.31
CA PRO A 508 -1.31 2.78 -11.53
C PRO A 508 0.18 3.03 -11.26
N PHE A 509 1.00 3.10 -12.31
CA PHE A 509 2.40 3.50 -12.19
C PHE A 509 2.60 5.00 -12.02
N TYR A 510 1.64 5.81 -12.45
CA TYR A 510 1.75 7.25 -12.47
C TYR A 510 0.59 7.89 -11.72
N TYR A 511 0.85 9.04 -11.10
CA TYR A 511 -0.22 9.88 -10.59
C TYR A 511 -0.96 10.57 -11.77
N SER A 512 -2.27 10.80 -11.63
CA SER A 512 -3.13 11.40 -12.64
C SER A 512 -4.28 12.15 -11.97
N ASP A 513 -4.40 13.45 -12.27
CA ASP A 513 -5.47 14.27 -11.71
C ASP A 513 -6.85 13.73 -12.07
N GLY A 514 -7.73 13.64 -11.06
CA GLY A 514 -9.10 13.16 -11.23
C GLY A 514 -9.23 11.63 -11.34
N TYR A 515 -8.12 10.90 -11.26
CA TYR A 515 -8.15 9.46 -11.02
C TYR A 515 -8.62 9.20 -9.59
N LYS A 516 -9.53 8.23 -9.41
CA LYS A 516 -9.93 7.78 -8.07
C LYS A 516 -9.07 6.60 -7.69
N TYR A 517 -8.12 6.84 -6.80
CA TYR A 517 -7.23 5.81 -6.26
C TYR A 517 -7.98 4.85 -5.34
N SER A 518 -7.41 3.66 -5.16
CA SER A 518 -7.80 2.79 -4.05
C SER A 518 -7.54 3.57 -2.77
N GLU A 519 -8.56 3.77 -1.95
CA GLU A 519 -8.40 4.54 -0.73
C GLU A 519 -8.20 3.54 0.40
N ASP A 520 -6.96 3.49 0.91
CA ASP A 520 -6.72 2.92 2.22
C ASP A 520 -7.57 3.74 3.19
N SER A 521 -8.62 3.10 3.72
CA SER A 521 -9.78 3.80 4.25
C SER A 521 -9.44 4.44 5.59
N SER A 522 -8.83 5.61 5.53
CA SER A 522 -8.93 6.70 6.51
C SER A 522 -10.00 7.68 6.03
N PHE A 523 -11.10 7.15 5.46
CA PHE A 523 -12.25 7.94 5.07
C PHE A 523 -12.91 8.51 6.33
N ILE A 524 -12.74 9.80 6.54
CA ILE A 524 -13.89 10.63 6.87
C ILE A 524 -13.95 11.70 5.78
N ASN A 525 -15.06 11.66 5.03
CA ASN A 525 -15.53 12.79 4.23
C ASN A 525 -16.37 13.70 5.11
#